data_AF-A0A6G2BZP3-F1
#
_entry.id   AF-A0A6G2BZP3-F1
#
_cell.length_a   1.000
_cell.length_b   1.000
_cell.length_c   1.000
_cell.angle_alpha   90.00
_cell.angle_beta   90.00
_cell.angle_gamma   90.00
#
_symmetry.space_group_name_H-M   'P 1'
#
loop_
_entity.id
_entity.type
_entity.pdbx_description
1 polymer ?
#
loop_
_entity_poly.entity_id
_entity_poly.type
_entity_poly.pdbx_seq_one_letter_code
_entity_poly.pdbx_strand_id
1 'polypeptide(L)' 'MKQVYYNEGWSGPNKYTFEVYQLENGSYRALARKWNGKINKVQQETQYLSEGSDAQWNENSR' A
#
# COMPACT_ATOMS: atom_id res chain seq x y z
N MET A 1 1.31 4.44 -14.54
CA MET A 1 1.54 4.09 -13.10
C MET A 1 2.95 3.52 -12.89
N LYS A 2 3.66 3.93 -11.84
CA LYS A 2 5.03 3.45 -11.51
C LYS A 2 5.08 2.89 -10.09
N GLN A 3 5.64 1.71 -9.88
CA GLN A 3 5.92 1.20 -8.54
C GLN A 3 7.14 1.92 -7.95
N VAL A 4 6.98 2.49 -6.76
CA VAL A 4 8.01 3.29 -6.08
C VAL A 4 8.52 2.66 -4.79
N TYR A 5 7.77 1.72 -4.22
CA TYR A 5 8.20 0.96 -3.05
C TYR A 5 7.67 -0.47 -3.11
N TYR A 6 8.49 -1.39 -2.60
CA TYR A 6 8.15 -2.79 -2.40
C TYR A 6 8.79 -3.27 -1.11
N ASN A 7 8.00 -3.93 -0.28
CA ASN A 7 8.55 -4.77 0.78
C ASN A 7 7.70 -6.02 0.93
N GLU A 8 8.34 -7.12 1.32
CA GLU A 8 7.66 -8.37 1.63
C GLU A 8 8.21 -9.01 2.89
N GLY A 9 7.34 -9.79 3.54
CA GLY A 9 7.69 -10.54 4.72
C GLY A 9 6.85 -11.80 4.84
N TRP A 10 7.33 -12.74 5.64
CA TRP A 10 6.67 -14.00 5.91
C TRP A 10 6.37 -14.14 7.39
N SER A 11 5.18 -14.64 7.72
CA SER A 11 4.83 -15.07 9.07
C SER A 11 4.02 -16.36 8.99
N GLY A 12 4.66 -17.45 9.42
CA GLY A 12 4.14 -18.81 9.25
C GLY A 12 3.80 -19.12 7.78
N PRO A 13 2.60 -19.65 7.47
CA PRO A 13 2.22 -20.00 6.11
C PRO A 13 1.77 -18.81 5.26
N ASN A 14 1.81 -17.58 5.79
CA ASN A 14 1.31 -16.39 5.12
C ASN A 14 2.47 -15.51 4.65
N LYS A 15 2.36 -15.00 3.43
CA LYS A 15 3.21 -13.92 2.90
C LYS A 15 2.46 -12.60 3.03
N TYR A 16 3.18 -11.54 3.31
CA TYR A 16 2.67 -10.17 3.37
C TYR A 16 3.44 -9.32 2.39
N THR A 17 2.74 -8.52 1.59
CA THR A 17 3.37 -7.52 0.71
C THR A 17 2.84 -6.14 1.02
N PHE A 18 3.72 -5.15 0.94
CA PHE A 18 3.38 -3.74 0.99
C PHE A 18 3.97 -3.05 -0.24
N GLU A 19 3.09 -2.57 -1.12
CA GLU A 19 3.44 -2.10 -2.45
C GLU A 19 2.93 -0.68 -2.60
N VAL A 20 3.79 0.27 -3.02
CA VAL A 20 3.37 1.65 -3.26
C VAL A 20 3.59 2.01 -4.71
N TYR A 21 2.57 2.60 -5.31
CA TYR A 21 2.55 3.06 -6.69
C TYR A 21 2.31 4.55 -6.74
N GLN A 22 3.10 5.25 -7.56
CA GLN A 22 2.80 6.60 -7.98
C GLN A 22 1.86 6.55 -9.20
N LEU A 23 0.74 7.25 -9.09
CA LEU A 23 -0.27 7.41 -10.14
C LEU A 23 0.13 8.56 -11.08
N GLU A 24 -0.53 8.64 -12.24
CA GLU A 24 -0.17 9.61 -13.29
C GLU A 24 -0.44 11.06 -12.90
N ASN A 25 -1.39 11.29 -11.99
CA ASN A 25 -1.69 12.58 -11.39
C ASN A 25 -0.77 12.94 -10.20
N GLY A 26 0.33 12.20 -9.98
CA GLY A 26 1.26 12.44 -8.89
C GLY A 26 0.82 11.94 -7.51
N SER A 27 -0.41 11.45 -7.38
CA SER A 27 -0.91 10.81 -6.15
C SER A 27 -0.31 9.42 -5.93
N TYR A 28 -0.46 8.87 -4.72
CA TYR A 28 0.05 7.55 -4.38
C TYR A 28 -1.06 6.58 -4.01
N ARG A 29 -0.86 5.33 -4.40
CA ARG A 29 -1.67 4.19 -4.00
C ARG A 29 -0.78 3.16 -3.31
N ALA A 30 -1.06 2.85 -2.06
CA ALA A 30 -0.44 1.75 -1.34
C ALA A 30 -1.39 0.55 -1.24
N LEU A 31 -0.86 -0.65 -1.41
CA LEU A 31 -1.56 -1.93 -1.30
C LEU A 31 -0.87 -2.77 -0.22
N ALA A 32 -1.60 -3.10 0.84
CA ALA A 32 -1.19 -4.05 1.85
C ALA A 32 -1.93 -5.36 1.59
N ARG A 33 -1.20 -6.44 1.32
CA ARG A 33 -1.79 -7.75 1.01
C ARG A 33 -1.31 -8.81 1.97
N LYS A 34 -2.24 -9.66 2.39
CA LYS A 34 -1.96 -10.96 3.00
C LYS A 34 -2.24 -12.05 1.96
N TRP A 35 -1.26 -12.92 1.76
CA TRP A 35 -1.30 -14.03 0.84
C TRP A 35 -1.30 -15.34 1.61
N ASN A 36 -2.06 -16.32 1.13
CA ASN A 36 -1.78 -17.71 1.46
C ASN A 36 -0.49 -18.10 0.72
N GLY A 37 0.59 -18.26 1.47
CA GLY A 37 1.91 -18.51 0.90
C GLY A 37 2.06 -19.89 0.26
N LYS A 38 1.21 -20.86 0.61
CA LYS A 38 1.26 -22.22 0.04
C LYS A 38 0.71 -22.28 -1.38
N ILE A 39 -0.41 -21.59 -1.63
CA ILE A 39 -1.09 -21.58 -2.93
C ILE A 39 -0.89 -20.28 -3.72
N ASN A 40 -0.03 -19.40 -3.20
CA ASN A 40 0.29 -18.08 -3.76
C ASN A 40 -0.95 -17.26 -4.15
N LYS A 41 -1.92 -17.16 -3.24
CA LYS A 41 -3.21 -16.48 -3.48
C LYS A 41 -3.45 -15.37 -2.46
N VAL A 42 -3.85 -14.19 -2.91
CA VAL A 42 -4.27 -13.10 -2.01
C VAL A 42 -5.51 -13.55 -1.22
N GLN A 43 -5.43 -13.44 0.10
CA GLN A 43 -6.55 -13.70 1.02
C GLN A 43 -7.21 -12.42 1.50
N GLN A 44 -6.40 -11.37 1.72
CA GLN A 44 -6.87 -10.06 2.16
C GLN A 44 -6.06 -8.98 1.46
N GLU A 45 -6.72 -7.91 1.06
CA GLU A 45 -6.11 -6.72 0.48
C GLU A 45 -6.72 -5.50 1.14
N THR A 46 -5.88 -4.52 1.48
CA THR A 46 -6.31 -3.19 1.90
C THR A 46 -5.59 -2.17 1.05
N GLN A 47 -6.36 -1.21 0.52
CA GLN A 47 -5.85 -0.14 -0.31
C GLN A 47 -5.89 1.18 0.46
N TYR A 48 -4.79 1.93 0.36
CA TYR A 48 -4.69 3.30 0.84
C TYR A 48 -4.41 4.21 -0.35
N LEU A 49 -5.15 5.30 -0.44
CA LEU A 49 -4.96 6.34 -1.45
C LEU A 49 -4.49 7.59 -0.72
N SER A 50 -3.40 8.19 -1.19
CA SER A 50 -3.10 9.58 -0.85
C SER A 50 -3.66 10.45 -1.96
N GLU A 51 -4.22 11.60 -1.62
CA GLU A 51 -4.48 12.63 -2.62
C GLU A 51 -3.16 13.36 -2.89
N GLY A 52 -2.75 13.46 -4.16
CA GLY A 52 -1.54 14.16 -4.56
C GLY A 52 -1.76 15.67 -4.57
N SER A 53 -0.98 16.38 -3.74
CA SER A 53 -0.79 17.83 -3.62
C SER A 53 -2.05 18.70 -3.50
N ASP A 54 -2.60 18.75 -2.28
CA ASP A 54 -3.07 19.96 -1.56
C ASP A 54 -3.81 19.61 -0.25
N ALA A 55 -3.41 18.53 0.42
CA ALA A 55 -3.86 18.28 1.78
C ALA A 55 -3.20 19.31 2.71
N GLN A 56 -3.84 20.47 2.86
CA GLN A 56 -3.62 21.39 3.98
C GLN A 56 -3.67 20.54 5.26
N TRP A 57 -2.50 20.27 5.83
CA TRP A 57 -2.39 19.89 7.23
C TRP A 57 -2.93 21.06 8.03
N ASN A 58 -4.20 20.98 8.43
CA ASN A 58 -4.83 21.99 9.26
C ASN A 58 -4.22 21.86 10.67
N GLU A 59 -3.12 22.58 10.91
CA GLU A 59 -2.50 22.77 12.23
C GLU A 59 -3.43 23.61 13.14
N ASN A 60 -4.61 23.08 13.47
CA ASN A 60 -5.44 23.65 14.51
C ASN A 60 -5.82 22.57 15.52
N SER A 61 -4.87 22.29 16.41
CA SER A 61 -5.12 21.70 17.71
C SER A 61 -4.18 22.39 18.70
N ARG A 62 -4.53 23.62 19.07
CA ARG A 62 -4.10 24.28 20.30
C ARG A 62 -5.23 24.17 21.30
#